data_AF-A0A2R7S4M1-F1
#
_entry.id   AF-A0A2R7S4M1-F1
#
_cell.length_a   1.000
_cell.length_b   1.000
_cell.length_c   1.000
_cell.angle_alpha   90.00
_cell.angle_beta   90.00
_cell.angle_gamma   90.00
#
_symmetry.space_group_name_H-M   'P 1'
#
loop_
_entity.id
_entity.type
_entity.pdbx_description
1 polymer ?
#
loop_
_entity_poly.entity_id
_entity_poly.type
_entity_poly.pdbx_seq_one_letter_code
_entity_poly.pdbx_strand_id
1 'polypeptide(L)'
;FQAWRLPPDVDERATAGWRHAWKRADGTQGAFVPALDLVQANTRFVGKQLAQAQGADLLFYDFGDDQHLMVWMGRYIAYHTGRVLPGDNGLRALAPSQLMAWTDTRWRPSSDNPNFVGLYRLDFMA
;
A
#
# COMPACT_ATOMS: atom_id res chain seq x y z
N PHE A 1 -18.52 1.04 5.87
CA PHE A 1 -17.40 1.97 6.06
C PHE A 1 -17.93 3.29 6.61
N GLN A 2 -17.80 3.54 7.91
CA GLN A 2 -17.96 4.91 8.43
C GLN A 2 -16.63 5.61 8.22
N ALA A 3 -16.58 6.57 7.29
CA ALA A 3 -15.39 7.39 7.09
C ALA A 3 -15.17 8.22 8.35
N TRP A 4 -14.10 7.93 9.10
CA TRP A 4 -13.63 8.85 10.13
C TRP A 4 -13.26 10.18 9.47
N ARG A 5 -13.50 11.28 10.21
CA ARG A 5 -13.01 12.61 9.86
C ARG A 5 -11.55 12.52 9.43
N LEU A 6 -11.24 13.14 8.30
CA LEU A 6 -9.86 13.31 7.86
C LEU A 6 -9.04 13.92 9.02
N PRO A 7 -7.75 13.55 9.14
CA PRO A 7 -6.85 14.22 10.07
C PRO A 7 -6.98 15.74 9.94
N PRO A 8 -6.95 16.50 11.05
CA PRO A 8 -7.23 17.93 11.03
C PRO A 8 -6.23 18.75 10.18
N ASP A 9 -5.08 18.17 9.86
CA ASP A 9 -4.04 18.71 8.99
C ASP A 9 -4.28 18.47 7.49
N VAL A 10 -5.30 17.69 7.10
CA VAL A 10 -5.66 17.46 5.69
C VAL A 10 -6.60 18.56 5.20
N ASP A 11 -6.13 19.37 4.24
CA ASP A 11 -6.99 20.32 3.53
C ASP A 11 -7.89 19.58 2.52
N GLU A 12 -9.19 19.49 2.84
CA GLU A 12 -10.20 18.87 1.99
C GLU A 12 -10.37 19.54 0.62
N ARG A 13 -10.07 20.84 0.51
CA ARG A 13 -10.17 21.58 -0.76
C ARG A 13 -8.98 21.26 -1.63
N ALA A 14 -7.78 21.23 -1.05
CA ALA A 14 -6.56 20.85 -1.76
C ALA A 14 -6.61 19.40 -2.27
N THR A 15 -7.32 18.52 -1.56
CA THR A 15 -7.44 17.08 -1.92
C THR A 15 -8.64 16.77 -2.81
N ALA A 16 -9.51 17.75 -3.12
CA ALA A 16 -10.78 17.52 -3.78
C ALA A 16 -10.65 16.90 -5.18
N GLY A 17 -9.66 17.34 -5.96
CA GLY A 17 -9.41 16.84 -7.32
C GLY A 17 -8.82 15.42 -7.38
N TRP A 18 -8.33 14.92 -6.24
CA TRP A 18 -7.77 13.57 -6.12
C TRP A 18 -8.83 12.53 -5.73
N ARG A 19 -9.97 12.98 -5.19
CA ARG A 19 -11.09 12.10 -4.88
C ARG A 19 -11.69 11.56 -6.18
N HIS A 20 -12.05 10.28 -6.18
CA HIS A 20 -12.66 9.61 -7.34
C HIS A 20 -11.80 9.53 -8.61
N ALA A 21 -10.51 9.85 -8.52
CA ALA A 21 -9.61 9.93 -9.67
C ALA A 21 -8.74 8.67 -9.89
N TRP A 22 -8.93 7.60 -9.11
CA TRP A 22 -8.17 6.37 -9.28
C TRP A 22 -8.54 5.69 -10.58
N LYS A 23 -7.55 5.47 -11.45
CA LYS A 23 -7.71 4.79 -12.74
C LYS A 23 -7.90 3.30 -12.53
N ARG A 24 -8.90 2.73 -13.19
CA ARG A 24 -9.20 1.29 -13.23
C ARG A 24 -8.62 0.66 -14.48
N ALA A 25 -8.48 -0.67 -14.48
CA ALA A 25 -7.97 -1.40 -15.64
C ALA A 25 -8.82 -1.24 -16.92
N ASP A 26 -10.12 -0.94 -16.77
CA ASP A 26 -11.04 -0.67 -17.88
C ASP A 26 -10.96 0.78 -18.42
N GLY A 27 -10.04 1.59 -17.90
CA GLY A 27 -9.84 2.99 -18.28
C GLY A 27 -10.77 3.98 -17.59
N THR A 28 -11.72 3.52 -16.76
CA THR A 28 -12.59 4.39 -15.97
C THR A 28 -11.88 4.91 -14.72
N GLN A 29 -12.50 5.87 -14.03
CA GLN A 29 -12.03 6.38 -12.73
C GLN A 29 -13.03 6.07 -11.62
N GLY A 30 -12.54 5.92 -10.39
CA GLY A 30 -13.39 5.68 -9.24
C GLY A 30 -12.80 6.13 -7.90
N ALA A 31 -13.63 6.09 -6.87
CA ALA A 31 -13.19 6.39 -5.49
C ALA A 31 -12.27 5.30 -4.91
N PHE A 32 -12.34 4.10 -5.47
CA PHE A 32 -11.59 2.93 -5.03
C PHE A 32 -11.20 2.08 -6.23
N VAL A 33 -10.05 1.41 -6.09
CA VAL A 33 -9.49 0.44 -7.04
C VAL A 33 -8.95 -0.77 -6.28
N PRO A 34 -9.01 -1.99 -6.84
CA PRO A 34 -8.29 -3.15 -6.32
C PRO A 34 -6.77 -2.91 -6.26
N ALA A 35 -6.07 -3.73 -5.47
CA ALA A 35 -4.61 -3.61 -5.32
C ALA A 35 -3.88 -3.77 -6.67
N LEU A 36 -4.34 -4.68 -7.51
CA LEU A 36 -3.76 -4.91 -8.84
C LEU A 36 -3.91 -3.68 -9.74
N ASP A 37 -5.13 -3.14 -9.87
CA ASP A 37 -5.41 -1.90 -10.63
C ASP A 37 -4.61 -0.70 -10.11
N LEU A 38 -4.48 -0.58 -8.78
CA LEU A 38 -3.68 0.48 -8.17
C LEU A 38 -2.24 0.42 -8.68
N VAL A 39 -1.63 -0.77 -8.60
CA VAL A 39 -0.24 -0.98 -9.00
C VAL A 39 -0.05 -0.83 -10.51
N GLN A 40 -0.98 -1.31 -11.32
CA GLN A 40 -0.87 -1.27 -12.78
C GLN A 40 -1.13 0.11 -13.39
N ALA A 41 -2.06 0.89 -12.84
CA ALA A 41 -2.57 2.09 -13.50
C ALA A 41 -2.32 3.41 -12.76
N ASN A 42 -1.85 3.36 -11.50
CA ASN A 42 -1.74 4.54 -10.65
C ASN A 42 -0.39 4.64 -9.91
N THR A 43 0.56 3.77 -10.26
CA THR A 43 1.88 3.76 -9.64
C THR A 43 2.99 3.52 -10.66
N ARG A 44 4.20 3.97 -10.31
CA ARG A 44 5.44 3.62 -10.98
C ARG A 44 6.24 2.62 -10.16
N PHE A 45 6.85 1.64 -10.83
CA PHE A 45 7.80 0.73 -10.20
C PHE A 45 9.05 1.50 -9.73
N VAL A 46 9.46 1.29 -8.48
CA VAL A 46 10.66 1.89 -7.86
C VAL A 46 11.82 0.90 -7.86
N GLY A 47 11.55 -0.35 -7.46
CA GLY A 47 12.58 -1.37 -7.34
C GLY A 47 12.20 -2.48 -6.36
N LYS A 48 13.15 -3.35 -6.02
CA LYS A 48 12.93 -4.49 -5.11
C LYS A 48 13.72 -4.42 -3.81
N GLN A 49 14.40 -3.31 -3.55
CA GLN A 49 15.20 -3.15 -2.33
C GLN A 49 14.54 -2.12 -1.43
N LEU A 50 14.24 -2.49 -0.18
CA LEU A 50 13.56 -1.60 0.76
C LEU A 50 14.30 -0.28 1.00
N ALA A 51 15.63 -0.25 0.85
CA ALA A 51 16.44 0.96 0.92
C ALA A 51 16.10 2.02 -0.15
N GLN A 52 15.38 1.65 -1.21
CA GLN A 52 14.94 2.56 -2.27
C GLN A 52 13.58 3.22 -1.95
N ALA A 53 12.89 2.77 -0.89
CA ALA A 53 11.57 3.26 -0.54
C ALA A 53 11.62 4.69 0.01
N GLN A 54 10.69 5.53 -0.47
CA GLN A 54 10.36 6.84 0.06
C GLN A 54 9.00 6.80 0.75
N GLY A 55 8.74 7.78 1.62
CA GLY A 55 7.48 7.86 2.36
C GLY A 55 6.27 7.74 1.43
N ALA A 56 5.31 6.90 1.84
CA ALA A 56 4.12 6.50 1.10
C ALA A 56 4.34 5.60 -0.13
N ASP A 57 5.57 5.12 -0.40
CA ASP A 57 5.76 4.02 -1.34
C ASP A 57 5.04 2.75 -0.83
N LEU A 58 4.48 2.01 -1.77
CA LEU A 58 3.75 0.78 -1.53
C LEU A 58 4.69 -0.40 -1.66
N LEU A 59 4.62 -1.33 -0.71
CA LEU A 59 5.16 -2.68 -0.85
C LEU A 59 4.05 -3.55 -1.40
N PHE A 60 4.24 -4.09 -2.61
CA PHE A 60 3.24 -4.93 -3.26
C PHE A 60 3.62 -6.40 -3.19
N TYR A 61 2.65 -7.21 -2.74
CA TYR A 61 2.75 -8.65 -2.71
C TYR A 61 1.67 -9.29 -3.57
N ASP A 62 2.05 -10.35 -4.29
CA ASP A 62 1.15 -11.17 -5.08
C ASP A 62 1.28 -12.63 -4.64
N PHE A 63 0.22 -13.16 -4.05
CA PHE A 63 0.12 -14.57 -3.62
C PHE A 63 -0.69 -15.41 -4.62
N GLY A 64 -0.88 -14.92 -5.85
CA GLY A 64 -1.69 -15.55 -6.89
C GLY A 64 -3.14 -15.06 -6.81
N ASP A 65 -3.96 -15.73 -6.01
CA ASP A 65 -5.39 -15.39 -5.89
C ASP A 65 -5.66 -14.22 -4.92
N ASP A 66 -4.63 -13.75 -4.20
CA ASP A 66 -4.74 -12.66 -3.24
C ASP A 66 -3.55 -11.70 -3.36
N GLN A 67 -3.84 -10.41 -3.51
CA GLN A 67 -2.85 -9.35 -3.59
C GLN A 67 -2.87 -8.51 -2.32
N HIS A 68 -1.69 -8.20 -1.79
CA HIS A 68 -1.55 -7.44 -0.56
C HIS A 68 -0.69 -6.19 -0.74
N LEU A 69 -1.09 -5.12 -0.05
CA LEU A 69 -0.37 -3.86 -0.02
C LEU A 69 0.02 -3.51 1.41
N MET A 70 1.26 -3.06 1.56
CA MET A 70 1.71 -2.36 2.75
C MET A 70 2.24 -0.98 2.35
N VAL A 71 2.29 -0.04 3.30
CA VAL A 71 2.74 1.33 3.07
C VAL A 71 4.01 1.59 3.85
N TRP A 72 5.04 2.10 3.17
CA TRP A 72 6.26 2.57 3.81
C TRP A 72 6.05 3.92 4.48
N MET A 73 6.27 3.96 5.79
CA MET A 73 6.09 5.16 6.63
C MET A 73 7.43 5.82 6.99
N GLY A 74 8.52 5.54 6.25
CA GLY A 74 9.86 6.07 6.52
C GLY A 74 10.65 5.30 7.58
N ARG A 75 10.00 4.86 8.67
CA ARG A 75 10.61 4.04 9.73
C ARG A 75 9.86 2.73 10.02
N TYR A 76 8.58 2.71 9.68
CA TYR A 76 7.69 1.59 9.91
C TYR A 76 7.00 1.20 8.61
N ILE A 77 6.44 0.01 8.59
CA ILE A 77 5.57 -0.47 7.52
C ILE A 77 4.17 -0.59 8.11
N ALA A 78 3.21 0.14 7.55
CA ALA A 78 1.81 0.04 7.90
C ALA A 78 1.13 -1.00 7.00
N TYR A 79 0.31 -1.87 7.59
CA TYR A 79 -0.41 -2.91 6.87
C TYR A 79 -1.73 -3.24 7.56
N HIS A 80 -2.62 -3.93 6.85
CA HIS A 80 -3.89 -4.39 7.39
C HIS A 80 -3.91 -5.93 7.44
N THR A 81 -4.48 -6.53 8.48
CA THR A 81 -4.48 -8.00 8.65
C THR A 81 -5.50 -8.74 7.78
N GLY A 82 -6.34 -8.01 7.06
CA GLY A 82 -7.51 -8.55 6.34
C GLY A 82 -8.69 -8.88 7.24
N ARG A 83 -8.56 -8.74 8.56
CA ARG A 83 -9.60 -9.06 9.55
C ARG A 83 -9.94 -7.84 10.39
N VAL A 84 -11.23 -7.55 10.50
CA VAL A 84 -11.77 -6.53 11.42
C VAL A 84 -12.53 -7.25 12.52
N LEU A 85 -12.28 -6.88 13.76
CA LEU A 85 -12.93 -7.41 14.96
C LEU A 85 -13.57 -6.26 15.77
N PRO A 86 -14.52 -6.53 16.68
CA PRO A 86 -15.03 -5.50 17.58
C PRO A 86 -13.89 -4.86 18.38
N GLY A 87 -13.68 -3.55 18.21
CA GLY A 87 -12.61 -2.80 18.86
C GLY A 87 -11.23 -2.89 18.20
N ASP A 88 -11.09 -3.61 17.08
CA ASP A 88 -9.82 -3.78 16.36
C ASP A 88 -10.05 -3.64 14.86
N ASN A 89 -9.54 -2.55 14.30
CA ASN A 89 -9.67 -2.23 12.88
C ASN A 89 -8.71 -2.99 11.97
N GLY A 90 -7.92 -3.93 12.50
CA GLY A 90 -7.00 -4.75 11.72
C GLY A 90 -5.75 -4.01 11.22
N LEU A 91 -5.62 -2.71 11.46
CA LEU A 91 -4.44 -1.94 11.07
C LEU A 91 -3.29 -2.19 12.04
N ARG A 92 -2.08 -2.35 11.52
CA ARG A 92 -0.87 -2.63 12.28
C ARG A 92 0.30 -1.83 11.69
N ALA A 93 1.34 -1.65 12.50
CA ALA A 93 2.61 -1.11 12.07
C ALA A 93 3.75 -1.93 12.69
N LEU A 94 4.79 -2.21 11.91
CA LEU A 94 5.96 -2.94 12.37
C LEU A 94 7.25 -2.33 11.82
N ALA A 95 8.37 -2.61 12.49
CA ALA A 95 9.69 -2.22 12.00
C ALA A 95 10.13 -3.17 10.86
N PRO A 96 10.92 -2.68 9.88
CA PRO A 96 11.39 -3.51 8.76
C PRO A 96 12.15 -4.77 9.19
N SER A 97 12.95 -4.67 10.25
CA SER A 97 13.67 -5.80 10.83
C SER A 97 12.74 -6.88 11.36
N GLN A 98 11.58 -6.52 11.90
CA GLN A 98 10.57 -7.48 12.36
C GLN A 98 9.93 -8.22 11.18
N LEU A 99 9.65 -7.52 10.06
CA LEU A 99 9.13 -8.15 8.85
C LEU A 99 10.15 -9.11 8.23
N MET A 100 11.41 -8.70 8.16
CA MET A 100 12.50 -9.52 7.64
C MET A 100 12.76 -10.77 8.50
N ALA A 101 12.54 -10.67 9.81
CA ALA A 101 12.65 -11.79 10.74
C ALA A 101 11.36 -12.63 10.85
N TRP A 102 10.30 -12.28 10.13
CA TRP A 102 9.01 -12.96 10.24
C TRP A 102 9.10 -14.42 9.82
N THR A 103 8.41 -15.30 10.53
CA THR A 103 8.47 -16.76 10.32
C THR A 103 7.95 -17.16 8.95
N ASP A 104 6.83 -16.58 8.52
CA ASP A 104 6.32 -16.78 7.16
C ASP A 104 7.14 -15.93 6.18
N THR A 105 8.09 -16.58 5.51
CA THR A 105 9.09 -15.94 4.65
C THR A 105 8.48 -15.26 3.42
N ARG A 106 7.25 -15.63 3.05
CA ARG A 106 6.53 -15.05 1.91
C ARG A 106 6.23 -13.57 2.08
N TRP A 107 6.28 -13.06 3.31
CA TRP A 107 6.08 -11.65 3.63
C TRP A 107 7.34 -10.81 3.69
N ARG A 108 8.53 -11.40 3.48
CA ARG A 108 9.79 -10.66 3.56
C ARG A 108 9.99 -9.82 2.29
N PRO A 109 10.17 -8.49 2.38
CA PRO A 109 10.37 -7.62 1.22
C PRO A 109 11.81 -7.72 0.68
N SER A 110 12.11 -8.87 0.07
CA SER A 110 13.42 -9.20 -0.47
C SER A 110 13.34 -9.48 -1.96
N SER A 111 14.39 -9.15 -2.71
CA SER A 111 14.42 -9.27 -4.17
C SER A 111 14.33 -10.71 -4.69
N ASP A 112 14.67 -11.68 -3.85
CA ASP A 112 14.58 -13.13 -4.12
C ASP A 112 13.23 -13.75 -3.73
N ASN A 113 12.37 -13.03 -3.01
CA ASN A 113 11.02 -13.50 -2.67
C ASN A 113 10.08 -13.28 -3.87
N PRO A 114 9.56 -14.34 -4.51
CA PRO A 114 8.71 -14.20 -5.69
C PRO A 114 7.35 -13.55 -5.37
N ASN A 115 6.88 -13.66 -4.12
CA ASN A 115 5.64 -13.00 -3.70
C ASN A 115 5.84 -11.49 -3.55
N PHE A 116 7.07 -11.02 -3.31
CA PHE A 116 7.36 -9.59 -3.24
C PHE A 116 7.65 -9.06 -4.65
N VAL A 117 6.61 -8.49 -5.25
CA VAL A 117 6.69 -7.95 -6.61
C VAL A 117 7.57 -6.71 -6.63
N GLY A 118 7.46 -5.85 -5.60
CA GLY A 118 8.40 -4.76 -5.37
C GLY A 118 7.78 -3.55 -4.71
N LEU A 119 8.53 -2.45 -4.81
CA LEU A 119 8.16 -1.13 -4.35
C LEU A 119 7.52 -0.33 -5.49
N TYR A 120 6.44 0.36 -5.18
CA TYR A 120 5.68 1.17 -6.12
C TYR A 120 5.39 2.55 -5.54
N ARG A 121 5.62 3.59 -6.32
CA ARG A 121 5.31 4.97 -5.92
C ARG A 121 4.04 5.43 -6.61
N LEU A 122 3.14 6.05 -5.85
CA LEU A 122 1.94 6.67 -6.40
C LEU A 122 2.30 7.73 -7.45
N ASP A 123 1.64 7.70 -8.61
CA ASP A 123 1.97 8.54 -9.77
C ASP A 123 1.93 10.03 -9.46
N PHE A 124 1.07 10.44 -8.54
CA PHE A 124 0.96 11.84 -8.17
C PHE A 124 2.09 12.35 -7.27
N MET A 125 2.92 11.44 -6.75
CA MET A 125 4.13 11.74 -6.00
C MET A 125 5.38 11.62 -6.88
N ALA A 126 5.20 11.29 -8.16
CA ALA A 126 6.25 10.85 -9.04
C ALA A 126 7.08 11.99 -9.63
#